data_AF-A4EER7-F1
#
_entry.id   AF-A4EER7-F1
#
_cell.length_a   1.000
_cell.length_b   1.000
_cell.length_c   1.000
_cell.angle_alpha   90.00
_cell.angle_beta   90.00
_cell.angle_gamma   90.00
#
_symmetry.space_group_name_H-M   'P 1'
#
loop_
_entity.id
_entity.type
_entity.pdbx_description
1 polymer ?
#
loop_
_entity_poly.entity_id
_entity_poly.type
_entity_poly.pdbx_seq_one_letter_code
_entity_poly.pdbx_strand_id
1 'polypeptide(L)'
;MKPTSSRAARRLAQKGGKSAPLSIGDLINRVAKTKVKGVDKALETRGKRILTSYLETAQSYALPVKDVVTEMASGQTAWRLGSAVRDEILKTPPDAVRKAACTQGCAFCCILSGGEGGVITAFEATQLHHAVAPLAGQPDGRGWHPEACPALDPYTRSCRAYDARPMICRSFLSMDASACERNAAGGEEQGAGLLGSHLDYLVVHALCRQALKGITQVHTYSMAATAASAVAGNDTESGLVSARHKPSALDTACKDGARAAQA
;
A
#
# COMPACT_ATOMS: atom_id res chain seq x y z
N MET A 1 -28.69 -19.50 34.25
CA MET A 1 -28.17 -18.46 35.18
C MET A 1 -28.64 -17.09 34.70
N LYS A 2 -29.36 -16.32 35.52
CA LYS A 2 -29.71 -14.92 35.21
C LYS A 2 -28.43 -14.05 35.30
N PRO A 3 -28.13 -13.17 34.33
CA PRO A 3 -26.93 -12.34 34.38
C PRO A 3 -27.01 -11.33 35.53
N THR A 4 -25.94 -11.25 36.33
CA THR A 4 -25.83 -10.40 37.53
C THR A 4 -25.58 -8.92 37.23
N SER A 5 -25.48 -8.53 35.96
CA SER A 5 -25.34 -7.13 35.55
C SER A 5 -25.72 -6.93 34.07
N SER A 6 -26.03 -5.68 33.71
CA SER A 6 -26.26 -5.25 32.32
C SER A 6 -25.05 -5.56 31.40
N ARG A 7 -23.83 -5.51 31.94
CA ARG A 7 -22.59 -5.86 31.23
C ARG A 7 -22.47 -7.38 31.00
N ALA A 8 -22.85 -8.19 31.98
CA ALA A 8 -22.91 -9.65 31.84
C ALA A 8 -23.99 -10.07 30.84
N ALA A 9 -25.15 -9.40 30.83
CA ALA A 9 -26.21 -9.61 29.85
C ALA A 9 -25.75 -9.27 28.42
N ARG A 10 -25.02 -8.16 28.22
CA ARG A 10 -24.41 -7.81 26.92
C ARG A 10 -23.39 -8.85 26.44
N ARG A 11 -22.54 -9.36 27.33
CA ARG A 11 -21.56 -10.41 27.00
C ARG A 11 -22.22 -11.75 26.66
N LEU A 12 -23.31 -12.10 27.35
CA LEU A 12 -24.10 -13.30 27.06
C LEU A 12 -24.87 -13.18 25.74
N ALA A 13 -25.49 -12.03 25.46
CA ALA A 13 -26.12 -11.74 24.17
C ALA A 13 -25.10 -11.77 23.01
N GLN A 14 -23.89 -11.23 23.22
CA GLN A 14 -22.78 -11.34 22.27
C GLN A 14 -22.24 -12.77 22.11
N LYS A 15 -22.39 -13.64 23.12
CA LYS A 15 -22.06 -15.08 23.00
C LYS A 15 -23.14 -15.85 22.24
N GLY A 16 -24.41 -15.45 22.35
CA GLY A 16 -25.53 -16.06 21.61
C GLY A 16 -25.54 -15.75 20.12
N GLY A 17 -24.95 -14.62 19.69
CA GLY A 17 -24.83 -14.23 18.27
C GLY A 17 -23.53 -14.67 17.58
N LYS A 18 -22.69 -15.52 18.20
CA LYS A 18 -21.34 -15.84 17.72
C LYS A 18 -21.25 -16.95 16.65
N SER A 19 -22.37 -17.44 16.15
CA SER A 19 -22.42 -18.61 15.25
C SER A 19 -22.93 -18.29 13.84
N ALA A 20 -23.30 -17.04 13.54
CA ALA A 20 -23.58 -16.66 12.16
C ALA A 20 -22.24 -16.62 11.38
N PRO A 21 -22.15 -17.30 10.22
CA PRO A 21 -20.96 -17.19 9.37
C PRO A 21 -20.77 -15.74 8.93
N LEU A 22 -19.51 -15.28 8.92
CA LEU A 22 -19.16 -13.95 8.45
C LEU A 22 -19.74 -13.72 7.05
N SER A 23 -20.45 -12.62 6.85
CA SER A 23 -20.99 -12.21 5.55
C SER A 23 -20.28 -10.97 4.99
N ILE A 24 -20.47 -10.68 3.70
CA ILE A 24 -20.00 -9.42 3.11
C ILE A 24 -20.72 -8.22 3.77
N GLY A 25 -21.99 -8.37 4.14
CA GLY A 25 -22.73 -7.34 4.89
C GLY A 25 -22.10 -7.02 6.25
N ASP A 26 -21.51 -8.00 6.93
CA ASP A 26 -20.74 -7.77 8.16
C ASP A 26 -19.47 -6.96 7.90
N LEU A 27 -18.77 -7.22 6.78
CA LEU A 27 -17.61 -6.44 6.38
C LEU A 27 -17.97 -4.99 6.08
N ILE A 28 -19.06 -4.74 5.34
CA ILE A 28 -19.59 -3.39 5.07
C ILE A 28 -19.86 -2.64 6.39
N ASN A 29 -20.55 -3.30 7.33
CA ASN A 29 -20.84 -2.74 8.65
C ASN A 29 -19.57 -2.43 9.46
N ARG A 30 -18.53 -3.25 9.34
CA ARG A 30 -17.22 -3.03 9.98
C ARG A 30 -16.48 -1.86 9.36
N VAL A 31 -16.47 -1.74 8.03
CA VAL A 31 -15.85 -0.61 7.31
C VAL A 31 -16.50 0.72 7.72
N ALA A 32 -17.83 0.77 7.79
CA ALA A 32 -18.56 1.98 8.20
C ALA A 32 -18.15 2.50 9.60
N LYS A 33 -17.90 1.58 10.55
CA LYS A 33 -17.56 1.89 11.95
C LYS A 33 -16.07 2.11 12.21
N THR A 34 -15.23 1.72 11.26
CA THR A 34 -13.77 1.80 11.38
C THR A 34 -13.30 3.25 11.38
N LYS A 35 -12.15 3.53 12.00
CA LYS A 35 -11.42 4.79 11.86
C LYS A 35 -10.00 4.53 11.38
N VAL A 36 -9.48 5.43 10.55
CA VAL A 36 -8.09 5.39 10.07
C VAL A 36 -7.29 6.46 10.81
N LYS A 37 -6.14 6.08 11.37
CA LYS A 37 -5.25 7.02 12.06
C LYS A 37 -4.43 7.80 11.04
N GLY A 38 -4.15 9.07 11.35
CA GLY A 38 -3.22 9.89 10.58
C GLY A 38 -3.81 10.55 9.33
N VAL A 39 -5.11 10.41 9.06
CA VAL A 39 -5.78 11.05 7.92
C VAL A 39 -6.95 11.92 8.38
N ASP A 40 -7.31 12.91 7.56
CA ASP A 40 -8.49 13.73 7.83
C ASP A 40 -9.81 12.98 7.54
N LYS A 41 -10.93 13.60 7.96
CA LYS A 41 -12.26 13.02 7.81
C LYS A 41 -12.71 12.90 6.36
N ALA A 42 -12.29 13.82 5.48
CA ALA A 42 -12.69 13.81 4.08
C ALA A 42 -12.04 12.62 3.36
N LEU A 43 -10.74 12.41 3.57
CA LEU A 43 -9.99 11.29 3.03
C LEU A 43 -10.48 9.95 3.60
N GLU A 44 -10.75 9.86 4.90
CA GLU A 44 -11.36 8.64 5.50
C GLU A 44 -12.73 8.33 4.88
N THR A 45 -13.59 9.35 4.74
CA THR A 45 -14.94 9.20 4.18
C THR A 45 -14.87 8.74 2.73
N ARG A 46 -13.96 9.30 1.93
CA ARG A 46 -13.72 8.89 0.56
C ARG A 46 -13.27 7.44 0.48
N GLY A 47 -12.27 7.03 1.28
CA GLY A 47 -11.79 5.64 1.32
C GLY A 47 -12.86 4.64 1.73
N LYS A 48 -13.71 5.00 2.71
CA LYS A 48 -14.87 4.19 3.10
C LYS A 48 -15.84 4.00 1.94
N ARG A 49 -16.18 5.08 1.22
CA ARG A 49 -17.08 5.00 0.07
C ARG A 49 -16.52 4.08 -1.02
N ILE A 50 -15.23 4.19 -1.33
CA ILE A 50 -14.55 3.34 -2.31
C ILE A 50 -14.62 1.86 -1.90
N LEU A 51 -14.22 1.54 -0.65
CA LEU A 51 -14.21 0.15 -0.18
C LEU A 51 -15.63 -0.43 -0.02
N THR A 52 -16.60 0.37 0.45
CA THR A 52 -17.99 -0.07 0.55
C THR A 52 -18.57 -0.38 -0.83
N SER A 53 -18.33 0.45 -1.84
CA SER A 53 -18.80 0.19 -3.21
C SER A 53 -18.22 -1.11 -3.78
N TYR A 54 -16.94 -1.40 -3.50
CA TYR A 54 -16.34 -2.69 -3.83
C TYR A 54 -17.05 -3.86 -3.13
N LEU A 55 -17.34 -3.74 -1.84
CA LEU A 55 -18.01 -4.80 -1.08
C LEU A 55 -19.47 -5.01 -1.51
N GLU A 56 -20.21 -3.94 -1.81
CA GLU A 56 -21.56 -4.01 -2.37
C GLU A 56 -21.56 -4.71 -3.73
N THR A 57 -20.55 -4.42 -4.55
CA THR A 57 -20.33 -5.11 -5.83
C THR A 57 -19.99 -6.59 -5.61
N ALA A 58 -19.08 -6.91 -4.69
CA ALA A 58 -18.78 -8.30 -4.34
C ALA A 58 -20.02 -9.05 -3.84
N GLN A 59 -20.90 -8.37 -3.09
CA GLN A 59 -22.17 -8.92 -2.63
C GLN A 59 -23.16 -9.16 -3.77
N SER A 60 -23.29 -8.22 -4.71
CA SER A 60 -24.21 -8.35 -5.85
C SER A 60 -23.81 -9.48 -6.80
N TYR A 61 -22.50 -9.70 -6.98
CA TYR A 61 -21.95 -10.83 -7.74
C TYR A 61 -21.84 -12.12 -6.92
N ALA A 62 -22.35 -12.15 -5.68
CA ALA A 62 -22.33 -13.31 -4.79
C ALA A 62 -20.92 -13.94 -4.62
N LEU A 63 -19.87 -13.10 -4.56
CA LEU A 63 -18.51 -13.57 -4.34
C LEU A 63 -18.40 -14.27 -2.97
N PRO A 64 -17.65 -15.38 -2.86
CA PRO A 64 -17.42 -16.02 -1.57
C PRO A 64 -16.72 -15.06 -0.60
N VAL A 65 -17.29 -14.91 0.60
CA VAL A 65 -16.73 -14.01 1.65
C VAL A 65 -15.27 -14.34 1.99
N LYS A 66 -14.89 -15.62 1.90
CA LYS A 66 -13.51 -16.07 2.13
C LYS A 66 -12.54 -15.47 1.11
N ASP A 67 -12.95 -15.36 -0.14
CA ASP A 67 -12.12 -14.81 -1.21
C ASP A 67 -11.99 -13.29 -1.02
N VAL A 68 -13.10 -12.61 -0.70
CA VAL A 68 -13.09 -11.18 -0.34
C VAL A 68 -12.16 -10.90 0.85
N VAL A 69 -12.23 -11.71 1.92
CA VAL A 69 -11.33 -11.58 3.07
C VAL A 69 -9.87 -11.82 2.66
N THR A 70 -9.61 -12.78 1.77
CA THR A 70 -8.26 -13.11 1.29
C THR A 70 -7.66 -11.95 0.48
N GLU A 71 -8.43 -11.37 -0.44
CA GLU A 71 -7.99 -10.21 -1.23
C GLU A 71 -7.79 -8.95 -0.38
N MET A 72 -8.67 -8.71 0.58
CA MET A 72 -8.53 -7.61 1.53
C MET A 72 -7.30 -7.80 2.43
N ALA A 73 -7.01 -9.03 2.86
CA ALA A 73 -5.89 -9.33 3.75
C ALA A 73 -4.53 -9.26 3.05
N SER A 74 -4.46 -9.71 1.80
CA SER A 74 -3.25 -9.56 0.98
C SER A 74 -3.00 -8.11 0.54
N GLY A 75 -4.04 -7.28 0.58
CA GLY A 75 -4.02 -5.91 0.08
C GLY A 75 -4.23 -5.79 -1.43
N GLN A 76 -4.58 -6.89 -2.10
CA GLN A 76 -4.95 -6.89 -3.51
C GLN A 76 -6.17 -5.97 -3.77
N THR A 77 -7.13 -5.92 -2.85
CA THR A 77 -8.26 -4.96 -2.95
C THR A 77 -7.77 -3.52 -2.98
N ALA A 78 -6.83 -3.14 -2.10
CA ALA A 78 -6.27 -1.79 -2.08
C ALA A 78 -5.49 -1.47 -3.37
N TRP A 79 -4.69 -2.42 -3.85
CA TRP A 79 -3.96 -2.28 -5.12
C TRP A 79 -4.91 -2.10 -6.32
N ARG A 80 -5.98 -2.90 -6.44
CA ARG A 80 -6.95 -2.80 -7.54
C ARG A 80 -7.68 -1.45 -7.50
N LEU A 81 -8.16 -1.03 -6.33
CA LEU A 81 -8.92 0.22 -6.20
C LEU A 81 -8.03 1.45 -6.39
N GLY A 82 -6.81 1.44 -5.86
CA GLY A 82 -5.81 2.49 -6.13
C GLY A 82 -5.44 2.58 -7.60
N SER A 83 -5.27 1.44 -8.28
CA SER A 83 -5.00 1.39 -9.72
C SER A 83 -6.17 1.94 -10.53
N ALA A 84 -7.41 1.58 -10.21
CA ALA A 84 -8.59 2.12 -10.88
C ALA A 84 -8.71 3.65 -10.73
N VAL A 85 -8.43 4.19 -9.54
CA VAL A 85 -8.39 5.65 -9.32
C VAL A 85 -7.29 6.30 -10.15
N ARG A 86 -6.09 5.69 -10.19
CA ARG A 86 -4.98 6.19 -11.00
C ARG A 86 -5.35 6.21 -12.48
N ASP A 87 -5.92 5.13 -12.99
CA ASP A 87 -6.28 5.03 -14.41
C ASP A 87 -7.34 6.06 -14.78
N GLU A 88 -8.28 6.36 -13.88
CA GLU A 88 -9.23 7.46 -14.05
C GLU A 88 -8.54 8.83 -14.10
N ILE A 89 -7.59 9.11 -13.20
CA ILE A 89 -6.78 10.35 -13.24
C ILE A 89 -6.05 10.47 -14.59
N LEU A 90 -5.55 9.36 -15.14
CA LEU A 90 -4.79 9.37 -16.39
C LEU A 90 -5.65 9.53 -17.66
N LYS A 91 -6.98 9.37 -17.58
CA LYS A 91 -7.87 9.70 -18.71
C LYS A 91 -7.89 11.21 -18.99
N THR A 92 -7.81 12.02 -17.93
CA THR A 92 -7.70 13.48 -18.02
C THR A 92 -6.54 13.94 -17.13
N PRO A 93 -5.29 13.73 -17.56
CA PRO A 93 -4.13 13.89 -16.68
C PRO A 93 -3.97 15.35 -16.26
N PRO A 94 -3.78 15.62 -14.96
CA PRO A 94 -3.50 16.97 -14.46
C PRO A 94 -2.14 17.47 -14.97
N ASP A 95 -1.90 18.77 -14.85
CA ASP A 95 -0.65 19.40 -15.28
C ASP A 95 0.58 18.76 -14.65
N ALA A 96 0.51 18.37 -13.38
CA ALA A 96 1.60 17.67 -12.71
C ALA A 96 2.02 16.39 -13.45
N VAL A 97 1.06 15.65 -14.02
CA VAL A 97 1.34 14.45 -14.84
C VAL A 97 1.83 14.85 -16.24
N ARG A 98 1.15 15.79 -16.90
CA ARG A 98 1.47 16.20 -18.28
C ARG A 98 2.85 16.85 -18.41
N LYS A 99 3.26 17.59 -17.39
CA LYS A 99 4.51 18.34 -17.32
C LYS A 99 5.54 17.67 -16.41
N ALA A 100 5.33 16.38 -16.07
CA ALA A 100 6.28 15.65 -15.25
C ALA A 100 7.66 15.61 -15.94
N ALA A 101 8.70 15.95 -15.19
CA ALA A 101 10.09 15.80 -15.61
C ALA A 101 10.58 14.35 -15.50
N CYS A 102 9.71 13.43 -15.08
CA CYS A 102 10.01 12.02 -14.91
C CYS A 102 10.28 11.35 -16.27
N THR A 103 11.50 10.84 -16.44
CA THR A 103 11.92 10.07 -17.63
C THR A 103 12.58 8.76 -17.21
N GLN A 104 12.69 7.82 -18.15
CA GLN A 104 13.43 6.59 -17.91
C GLN A 104 14.91 6.92 -17.58
N GLY A 105 15.45 6.27 -16.55
CA GLY A 105 16.84 6.48 -16.11
C GLY A 105 17.05 7.68 -15.18
N CYS A 106 16.02 8.47 -14.89
CA CYS A 106 16.11 9.57 -13.90
C CYS A 106 16.37 9.04 -12.47
N ALA A 107 15.57 8.06 -12.02
CA ALA A 107 15.79 7.22 -10.85
C ALA A 107 15.98 7.89 -9.47
N PHE A 108 15.91 9.21 -9.33
CA PHE A 108 16.06 9.87 -8.04
C PHE A 108 14.99 9.49 -7.02
N CYS A 109 13.76 9.20 -7.46
CA CYS A 109 12.70 8.67 -6.59
C CYS A 109 12.93 7.22 -6.13
N CYS A 110 13.91 6.54 -6.72
CA CYS A 110 14.30 5.19 -6.34
C CYS A 110 15.45 5.17 -5.32
N ILE A 111 15.93 6.34 -4.89
CA ILE A 111 16.80 6.46 -3.72
C ILE A 111 15.89 6.48 -2.49
N LEU A 112 15.93 5.40 -1.71
CA LEU A 112 14.98 5.11 -0.64
C LEU A 112 15.51 5.58 0.71
N SER A 113 15.98 6.83 0.76
CA SER A 113 16.69 7.46 1.89
C SER A 113 15.81 7.79 3.10
N GLY A 114 14.53 7.38 3.10
CA GLY A 114 13.55 7.75 4.11
C GLY A 114 12.65 6.60 4.61
N GLY A 115 12.31 6.69 5.91
CA GLY A 115 11.20 5.97 6.53
C GLY A 115 11.33 4.44 6.53
N GLU A 116 10.22 3.77 6.21
CA GLU A 116 10.07 2.30 6.29
C GLU A 116 10.57 1.59 5.00
N GLY A 117 11.27 2.28 4.09
CA GLY A 117 11.74 1.73 2.81
C GLY A 117 10.62 1.49 1.79
N GLY A 118 9.58 2.32 1.82
CA GLY A 118 8.38 2.24 0.98
C GLY A 118 7.37 1.20 1.46
N VAL A 119 6.19 1.65 1.91
CA VAL A 119 5.12 0.76 2.38
C VAL A 119 4.35 0.18 1.20
N ILE A 120 4.35 -1.14 1.09
CA ILE A 120 3.60 -1.90 0.09
C ILE A 120 2.77 -3.03 0.72
N THR A 121 1.79 -3.53 -0.03
CA THR A 121 0.92 -4.65 0.38
C THR A 121 1.61 -6.01 0.23
N ALA A 122 1.03 -7.07 0.80
CA ALA A 122 1.54 -8.44 0.59
C ALA A 122 1.46 -8.85 -0.88
N PHE A 123 0.38 -8.44 -1.56
CA PHE A 123 0.18 -8.65 -2.98
C PHE A 123 1.32 -8.04 -3.79
N GLU A 124 1.63 -6.76 -3.59
CA GLU A 124 2.73 -6.09 -4.29
C GLU A 124 4.09 -6.63 -3.91
N ALA A 125 4.32 -6.97 -2.65
CA ALA A 125 5.59 -7.55 -2.21
C ALA A 125 5.87 -8.87 -2.93
N THR A 126 4.85 -9.73 -3.05
CA THR A 126 4.95 -11.00 -3.79
C THR A 126 5.29 -10.76 -5.26
N GLN A 127 4.55 -9.85 -5.92
CA GLN A 127 4.76 -9.52 -7.33
C GLN A 127 6.15 -8.92 -7.58
N LEU A 128 6.59 -8.01 -6.72
CA LEU A 128 7.92 -7.39 -6.81
C LEU A 128 9.03 -8.43 -6.59
N HIS A 129 8.88 -9.28 -5.56
CA HIS A 129 9.85 -10.34 -5.30
C HIS A 129 10.01 -11.26 -6.51
N HIS A 130 8.91 -11.75 -7.06
CA HIS A 130 8.91 -12.61 -8.24
C HIS A 130 9.54 -11.93 -9.46
N ALA A 131 9.26 -10.64 -9.68
CA ALA A 131 9.82 -9.91 -10.80
C ALA A 131 11.33 -9.64 -10.67
N VAL A 132 11.83 -9.54 -9.44
CA VAL A 132 13.25 -9.26 -9.15
C VAL A 132 14.07 -10.55 -8.98
N ALA A 133 13.46 -11.66 -8.59
CA ALA A 133 14.15 -12.94 -8.35
C ALA A 133 15.06 -13.43 -9.51
N PRO A 134 14.71 -13.23 -10.81
CA PRO A 134 15.61 -13.58 -11.92
C PRO A 134 16.95 -12.82 -11.93
N LEU A 135 17.07 -11.75 -11.13
CA LEU A 135 18.26 -10.90 -11.02
C LEU A 135 19.17 -11.31 -9.86
N ALA A 136 18.90 -12.45 -9.21
CA ALA A 136 19.67 -12.92 -8.07
C ALA A 136 21.18 -12.96 -8.37
N GLY A 137 21.98 -12.37 -7.47
CA GLY A 137 23.44 -12.29 -7.59
C GLY A 137 23.98 -11.29 -8.62
N GLN A 138 23.12 -10.62 -9.39
CA GLN A 138 23.56 -9.58 -10.34
C GLN A 138 23.84 -8.25 -9.62
N PRO A 139 24.68 -7.36 -10.20
CA PRO A 139 24.76 -5.97 -9.77
C PRO A 139 23.38 -5.32 -9.74
N ASP A 140 23.14 -4.46 -8.76
CA ASP A 140 21.87 -3.77 -8.58
C ASP A 140 22.06 -2.28 -8.31
N GLY A 141 20.94 -1.57 -8.15
CA GLY A 141 20.93 -0.11 -7.93
C GLY A 141 21.91 0.38 -6.87
N ARG A 142 22.26 -0.44 -5.88
CA ARG A 142 23.21 -0.09 -4.83
C ARG A 142 24.64 0.09 -5.33
N GLY A 143 24.95 -0.43 -6.52
CA GLY A 143 26.18 -0.12 -7.25
C GLY A 143 26.25 1.31 -7.80
N TRP A 144 25.10 1.99 -7.94
CA TRP A 144 25.03 3.40 -8.33
C TRP A 144 24.90 4.34 -7.12
N HIS A 145 24.03 4.00 -6.16
CA HIS A 145 23.84 4.78 -4.94
C HIS A 145 23.50 3.84 -3.78
N PRO A 146 24.11 3.96 -2.58
CA PRO A 146 23.95 2.98 -1.50
C PRO A 146 22.50 2.74 -1.06
N GLU A 147 21.64 3.75 -1.19
CA GLU A 147 20.22 3.68 -0.85
C GLU A 147 19.29 3.47 -2.06
N ALA A 148 19.83 3.23 -3.25
CA ALA A 148 19.01 2.96 -4.43
C ALA A 148 18.28 1.61 -4.32
N CYS A 149 17.08 1.58 -4.88
CA CYS A 149 16.26 0.38 -4.96
C CYS A 149 17.02 -0.76 -5.67
N PRO A 150 17.10 -1.97 -5.07
CA PRO A 150 17.74 -3.13 -5.68
C PRO A 150 17.14 -3.58 -7.02
N ALA A 151 15.90 -3.17 -7.33
CA ALA A 151 15.30 -3.46 -8.63
C ALA A 151 15.91 -2.63 -9.78
N LEU A 152 16.70 -1.59 -9.50
CA LEU A 152 17.35 -0.79 -10.53
C LEU A 152 18.55 -1.51 -11.14
N ASP A 153 18.74 -1.28 -12.43
CA ASP A 153 20.02 -1.50 -13.10
C ASP A 153 21.00 -0.37 -12.70
N PRO A 154 22.20 -0.67 -12.16
CA PRO A 154 23.12 0.37 -11.69
C PRO A 154 23.72 1.22 -12.81
N TYR A 155 23.79 0.71 -14.04
CA TYR A 155 24.45 1.40 -15.14
C TYR A 155 23.48 2.30 -15.89
N THR A 156 22.28 1.80 -16.16
CA THR A 156 21.25 2.51 -16.92
C THR A 156 20.25 3.25 -16.02
N ARG A 157 20.23 2.94 -14.72
CA ARG A 157 19.25 3.46 -13.75
C ARG A 157 17.80 3.15 -14.12
N SER A 158 17.59 2.17 -15.00
CA SER A 158 16.26 1.71 -15.39
C SER A 158 15.73 0.68 -14.38
N CYS A 159 14.43 0.71 -14.12
CA CYS A 159 13.80 -0.29 -13.26
C CYS A 159 13.65 -1.61 -14.01
N ARG A 160 14.30 -2.68 -13.51
CA ARG A 160 14.25 -4.02 -14.10
C ARG A 160 12.98 -4.80 -13.73
N ALA A 161 12.13 -4.22 -12.87
CA ALA A 161 10.83 -4.74 -12.47
C ALA A 161 9.69 -3.73 -12.78
N TYR A 162 9.78 -3.06 -13.93
CA TYR A 162 8.93 -1.93 -14.29
C TYR A 162 7.41 -2.23 -14.20
N ASP A 163 7.01 -3.42 -14.65
CA ASP A 163 5.61 -3.86 -14.64
C ASP A 163 5.11 -4.25 -13.25
N ALA A 164 6.02 -4.74 -12.40
CA ALA A 164 5.72 -5.06 -11.00
C ALA A 164 5.89 -3.86 -10.05
N ARG A 165 6.09 -2.64 -10.58
CA ARG A 165 6.22 -1.44 -9.75
C ARG A 165 5.02 -1.28 -8.81
N PRO A 166 5.27 -1.17 -7.49
CA PRO A 166 4.20 -0.92 -6.54
C PRO A 166 3.53 0.45 -6.73
N MET A 167 2.39 0.65 -6.07
CA MET A 167 1.56 1.82 -6.21
C MET A 167 2.29 3.12 -5.87
N ILE A 168 3.19 3.08 -4.87
CA ILE A 168 4.04 4.22 -4.51
C ILE A 168 4.90 4.69 -5.69
N CYS A 169 5.56 3.75 -6.39
CA CYS A 169 6.39 4.06 -7.57
C CYS A 169 5.59 4.55 -8.78
N ARG A 170 4.29 4.26 -8.83
CA ARG A 170 3.37 4.67 -9.91
C ARG A 170 2.67 5.99 -9.63
N SER A 171 2.81 6.50 -8.41
CA SER A 171 2.10 7.69 -7.93
C SER A 171 3.02 8.85 -7.61
N PHE A 172 4.31 8.59 -7.39
CA PHE A 172 5.31 9.62 -7.15
C PHE A 172 5.77 10.24 -8.47
N LEU A 173 5.67 11.57 -8.59
CA LEU A 173 6.09 12.29 -9.80
C LEU A 173 6.52 13.72 -9.47
N SER A 174 7.46 14.26 -10.24
CA SER A 174 7.97 15.62 -10.09
C SER A 174 7.89 16.36 -11.41
N MET A 175 7.65 17.66 -11.36
CA MET A 175 7.85 18.57 -12.50
C MET A 175 9.27 19.15 -12.54
N ASP A 176 10.09 18.90 -11.51
CA ASP A 176 11.47 19.37 -11.39
C ASP A 176 12.39 18.18 -11.07
N ALA A 177 13.12 17.71 -12.08
CA ALA A 177 14.09 16.63 -11.93
C ALA A 177 15.33 17.09 -11.14
N SER A 178 15.72 18.36 -11.27
CA SER A 178 16.87 18.92 -10.56
C SER A 178 16.59 19.02 -9.06
N ALA A 179 15.37 19.35 -8.65
CA ALA A 179 14.96 19.28 -7.25
C ALA A 179 15.01 17.85 -6.71
N CYS A 180 14.57 16.86 -7.50
CA CYS A 180 14.70 15.45 -7.12
C CYS A 180 16.16 15.01 -6.98
N GLU A 181 17.05 15.45 -7.86
CA GLU A 181 18.49 15.18 -7.77
C GLU A 181 19.10 15.79 -6.52
N ARG A 182 18.78 17.05 -6.20
CA ARG A 182 19.23 17.72 -4.98
C ARG A 182 18.73 16.99 -3.72
N ASN A 183 17.48 16.58 -3.70
CA ASN A 183 16.91 15.82 -2.57
C ASN A 183 17.52 14.43 -2.44
N ALA A 184 17.82 13.77 -3.56
CA ALA A 184 18.56 12.50 -3.57
C ALA A 184 19.98 12.65 -3.00
N ALA A 185 20.60 13.82 -3.13
CA ALA A 185 21.88 14.16 -2.53
C ALA A 185 21.76 14.67 -1.06
N GLY A 186 20.57 14.61 -0.45
CA GLY A 186 20.32 15.03 0.93
C GLY A 186 19.78 16.46 1.11
N GLY A 187 19.34 17.11 0.02
CA GLY A 187 18.66 18.41 0.06
C GLY A 187 17.22 18.37 0.57
N GLU A 188 16.64 19.56 0.77
CA GLU A 188 15.28 19.76 1.32
C GLU A 188 14.37 20.57 0.37
N GLU A 189 14.63 20.49 -0.94
CA GLU A 189 13.82 21.17 -1.95
C GLU A 189 12.38 20.66 -1.93
N GLN A 190 11.45 21.48 -2.42
CA GLN A 190 10.09 21.01 -2.69
C GLN A 190 10.16 19.96 -3.81
N GLY A 191 10.15 18.69 -3.39
CA GLY A 191 10.41 17.54 -4.24
C GLY A 191 9.17 17.07 -4.99
N ALA A 192 9.18 15.78 -5.35
CA ALA A 192 8.08 15.17 -6.08
C ALA A 192 6.79 15.16 -5.25
N GLY A 193 5.68 15.37 -5.95
CA GLY A 193 4.34 15.20 -5.43
C GLY A 193 3.84 13.76 -5.52
N LEU A 194 2.68 13.53 -4.92
CA LEU A 194 2.03 12.23 -4.87
C LEU A 194 0.64 12.30 -5.51
N LEU A 195 0.38 11.43 -6.48
CA LEU A 195 -0.97 11.26 -7.02
C LEU A 195 -1.92 10.77 -5.93
N GLY A 196 -3.14 11.34 -5.91
CA GLY A 196 -4.18 10.99 -4.93
C GLY A 196 -4.54 9.50 -4.90
N SER A 197 -4.27 8.76 -5.99
CA SER A 197 -4.40 7.30 -6.04
C SER A 197 -3.61 6.57 -4.95
N HIS A 198 -2.43 7.08 -4.56
CA HIS A 198 -1.66 6.47 -3.48
C HIS A 198 -2.31 6.67 -2.11
N LEU A 199 -2.93 7.82 -1.88
CA LEU A 199 -3.65 8.09 -0.63
C LEU A 199 -4.88 7.20 -0.52
N ASP A 200 -5.67 7.10 -1.60
CA ASP A 200 -6.81 6.19 -1.66
C ASP A 200 -6.35 4.73 -1.41
N TYR A 201 -5.25 4.30 -2.02
CA TYR A 201 -4.62 3.00 -1.79
C TYR A 201 -4.26 2.77 -0.30
N LEU A 202 -3.53 3.70 0.33
CA LEU A 202 -3.09 3.56 1.72
C LEU A 202 -4.29 3.50 2.69
N VAL A 203 -5.26 4.39 2.48
CA VAL A 203 -6.47 4.48 3.31
C VAL A 203 -7.32 3.22 3.17
N VAL A 204 -7.52 2.73 1.95
CA VAL A 204 -8.24 1.47 1.71
C VAL A 204 -7.53 0.31 2.40
N HIS A 205 -6.19 0.22 2.32
CA HIS A 205 -5.45 -0.84 3.02
C HIS A 205 -5.60 -0.74 4.55
N ALA A 206 -5.57 0.48 5.09
CA ALA A 206 -5.80 0.72 6.52
C ALA A 206 -7.24 0.36 6.94
N LEU A 207 -8.24 0.66 6.12
CA LEU A 207 -9.63 0.24 6.35
C LEU A 207 -9.76 -1.28 6.34
N CYS A 208 -9.14 -1.97 5.38
CA CYS A 208 -9.10 -3.44 5.33
C CYS A 208 -8.50 -4.02 6.62
N ARG A 209 -7.35 -3.49 7.08
CA ARG A 209 -6.70 -3.91 8.33
C ARG A 209 -7.62 -3.81 9.54
N GLN A 210 -8.35 -2.71 9.67
CA GLN A 210 -9.24 -2.51 10.81
C GLN A 210 -10.54 -3.33 10.70
N ALA A 211 -11.12 -3.42 9.51
CA ALA A 211 -12.33 -4.22 9.28
C ALA A 211 -12.09 -5.71 9.56
N LEU A 212 -10.90 -6.21 9.19
CA LEU A 212 -10.47 -7.60 9.40
C LEU A 212 -9.91 -7.89 10.79
N LYS A 213 -9.90 -6.91 11.71
CA LYS A 213 -9.45 -7.12 13.08
C LYS A 213 -10.24 -8.23 13.76
N GLY A 214 -9.52 -9.21 14.31
CA GLY A 214 -10.08 -10.40 14.93
C GLY A 214 -10.54 -11.49 13.94
N ILE A 215 -10.29 -11.30 12.64
CA ILE A 215 -10.53 -12.30 11.58
C ILE A 215 -9.19 -12.80 11.05
N THR A 216 -8.34 -11.89 10.55
CA THR A 216 -7.00 -12.21 10.05
C THR A 216 -6.07 -11.00 10.17
N GLN A 217 -4.76 -11.22 10.01
CA GLN A 217 -3.76 -10.15 9.99
C GLN A 217 -3.62 -9.56 8.58
N VAL A 218 -3.42 -8.25 8.52
CA VAL A 218 -3.21 -7.50 7.27
C VAL A 218 -1.86 -6.81 7.37
N HIS A 219 -0.85 -7.42 6.75
CA HIS A 219 0.53 -6.99 6.84
C HIS A 219 0.87 -5.86 5.84
N THR A 220 2.00 -5.20 6.10
CA THR A 220 2.67 -4.28 5.19
C THR A 220 4.13 -4.68 5.12
N TYR A 221 4.77 -4.36 4.00
CA TYR A 221 6.12 -4.80 3.68
C TYR A 221 6.95 -3.62 3.18
N SER A 222 8.25 -3.67 3.46
CA SER A 222 9.24 -2.74 2.92
C SER A 222 9.52 -3.12 1.48
N MET A 223 9.24 -2.20 0.56
CA MET A 223 9.58 -2.36 -0.85
C MET A 223 11.09 -2.55 -1.04
N ALA A 224 11.89 -1.76 -0.33
CA ALA A 224 13.35 -1.84 -0.36
C ALA A 224 13.84 -3.23 0.06
N ALA A 225 13.39 -3.71 1.23
CA ALA A 225 13.82 -5.01 1.76
C ALA A 225 13.29 -6.18 0.91
N THR A 226 12.09 -6.05 0.33
CA THR A 226 11.53 -7.06 -0.58
C THR A 226 12.41 -7.22 -1.82
N ALA A 227 12.76 -6.12 -2.48
CA ALA A 227 13.64 -6.15 -3.65
C ALA A 227 15.05 -6.63 -3.27
N ALA A 228 15.59 -6.19 -2.12
CA ALA A 228 16.90 -6.61 -1.64
C ALA A 228 16.96 -8.12 -1.41
N SER A 229 15.92 -8.68 -0.79
CA SER A 229 15.82 -10.12 -0.53
C SER A 229 15.78 -10.93 -1.82
N ALA A 230 15.04 -10.46 -2.83
CA ALA A 230 14.96 -11.13 -4.12
C ALA A 230 16.32 -11.15 -4.85
N VAL A 231 17.04 -10.02 -4.88
CA VAL A 231 18.39 -9.94 -5.47
C VAL A 231 19.40 -10.80 -4.68
N ALA A 232 19.21 -10.96 -3.37
CA ALA A 232 20.02 -11.85 -2.56
C ALA A 232 19.76 -13.35 -2.83
N GLY A 233 18.74 -13.69 -3.63
CA GLY A 233 18.41 -15.08 -3.98
C GLY A 233 17.62 -15.83 -2.92
N ASN A 234 17.03 -15.13 -1.94
CA ASN A 234 16.14 -15.75 -0.97
C ASN A 234 14.84 -16.20 -1.65
N ASP A 235 14.21 -17.24 -1.11
CA ASP A 235 12.87 -17.62 -1.54
C ASP A 235 11.82 -16.58 -1.11
N THR A 236 10.67 -16.57 -1.80
CA THR A 236 9.61 -15.57 -1.60
C THR A 236 9.06 -15.58 -0.17
N GLU A 237 8.93 -16.73 0.48
CA GLU A 237 8.36 -16.81 1.83
C GLU A 237 9.31 -16.18 2.85
N SER A 238 10.57 -16.63 2.87
CA SER A 238 11.61 -16.10 3.74
C SER A 238 11.85 -14.60 3.49
N GLY A 239 11.85 -14.20 2.22
CA GLY A 239 12.03 -12.81 1.83
C GLY A 239 10.93 -11.90 2.34
N LEU A 240 9.67 -12.29 2.17
CA LEU A 240 8.53 -11.52 2.68
C LEU A 240 8.48 -11.48 4.21
N VAL A 241 8.88 -12.55 4.90
CA VAL A 241 9.00 -12.54 6.37
C VAL A 241 10.00 -11.47 6.82
N SER A 242 11.17 -11.42 6.20
CA SER A 242 12.22 -10.45 6.53
C SER A 242 11.84 -9.00 6.17
N ALA A 243 11.05 -8.81 5.11
CA ALA A 243 10.61 -7.50 4.64
C ALA A 243 9.39 -6.95 5.39
N ARG A 244 8.78 -7.72 6.29
CA ARG A 244 7.54 -7.35 6.99
C ARG A 244 7.78 -6.16 7.93
N HIS A 245 6.93 -5.15 7.83
CA HIS A 245 6.97 -4.01 8.73
C HIS A 245 6.43 -4.29 10.12
N LYS A 246 6.84 -3.44 11.06
CA LYS A 246 6.13 -3.25 12.32
C LYS A 246 4.70 -2.75 12.03
N PRO A 247 3.72 -3.04 12.91
CA PRO A 247 2.33 -2.63 12.69
C PRO A 247 2.12 -1.13 12.46
N SER A 248 2.96 -0.27 13.05
CA SER A 248 2.88 1.19 12.96
C SER A 248 3.20 1.75 11.58
N ALA A 249 3.90 1.03 10.72
CA ALA A 249 4.39 1.55 9.43
C ALA A 249 3.25 2.08 8.53
N LEU A 250 2.10 1.39 8.49
CA LEU A 250 0.96 1.85 7.71
C LEU A 250 0.34 3.14 8.25
N ASP A 251 0.24 3.27 9.58
CA ASP A 251 -0.30 4.48 10.22
C ASP A 251 0.63 5.68 9.93
N THR A 252 1.95 5.46 10.00
CA THR A 252 2.96 6.45 9.62
C THR A 252 2.84 6.82 8.14
N ALA A 253 2.78 5.84 7.23
CA ALA A 253 2.65 6.10 5.80
C ALA A 253 1.36 6.86 5.44
N CYS A 254 0.23 6.54 6.10
CA CYS A 254 -1.02 7.30 5.93
C CYS A 254 -0.85 8.76 6.35
N LYS A 255 -0.20 8.99 7.51
CA LYS A 255 0.09 10.35 8.01
C LYS A 255 1.04 11.12 7.10
N ASP A 256 2.08 10.46 6.60
CA ASP A 256 3.09 11.08 5.75
C ASP A 256 2.50 11.42 4.38
N GLY A 257 1.74 10.48 3.79
CA GLY A 257 1.01 10.71 2.55
C GLY A 257 0.01 11.86 2.67
N ALA A 258 -0.80 11.89 3.73
CA ALA A 258 -1.77 12.97 3.94
C ALA A 258 -1.11 14.34 4.07
N ARG A 259 0.06 14.42 4.73
CA ARG A 259 0.86 15.65 4.82
C ARG A 259 1.41 16.06 3.45
N ALA A 260 1.97 15.11 2.70
CA ALA A 260 2.52 15.36 1.38
C ALA A 260 1.46 15.84 0.36
N ALA A 261 0.18 15.50 0.57
CA ALA A 261 -0.92 15.91 -0.29
C ALA A 261 -1.43 17.34 -0.01
N GLN A 262 -1.04 17.93 1.12
CA GLN A 262 -1.43 19.27 1.55
C GLN A 262 -0.35 20.34 1.27
N ALA A 263 0.85 19.89 0.85
CA ALA A 263 1.99 20.72 0.49
C ALA A 263 2.02 21.01 -1.02
#